data_AF-A0A2U9PKS3-F1
#
_entry.id   AF-A0A2U9PKS3-F1
#
_cell.length_a   1.000
_cell.length_b   1.000
_cell.length_c   1.000
_cell.angle_alpha   90.00
_cell.angle_beta   90.00
_cell.angle_gamma   90.00
#
_symmetry.space_group_name_H-M   'P 1'
#
loop_
_entity.id
_entity.type
_entity.pdbx_description
1 polymer ?
#
loop_
_entity_poly.entity_id
_entity_poly.type
_entity_poly.pdbx_seq_one_letter_code
_entity_poly.pdbx_strand_id
1 'polypeptide(L)'
;MSKNSKAYREAAEKVDRTKLYTPLEAAKLAKETSSKKQDATVEVAIRLGVDPRKADQMVRGTVNLPHGTGKTARVAVFAVGEKAEQAQAAGADIVGSDDLIEKIQGGFLDFDAAIATPDQMAKVGRIARVLGPRGLMPNPKTGTVTPDVAKAVQDIKGGKINFRVDKQANLHFIIGKASFDETKLAENYGAALDEVLRAKPSSSKGRYLKKVTVSTTTGPGIPVDPSVTRNFTEA
;
A
#
# COMPACT_ATOMS: atom_id res chain seq x y z
N MET A 1 27.55 -14.13 8.52
CA MET A 1 26.83 -13.16 7.68
C MET A 1 26.56 -13.82 6.35
N SER A 2 25.32 -14.20 6.06
CA SER A 2 24.96 -14.84 4.80
C SER A 2 25.36 -13.91 3.65
N LYS A 3 26.22 -14.40 2.75
CA LYS A 3 26.66 -13.62 1.59
C LYS A 3 25.44 -13.41 0.69
N ASN A 4 25.08 -12.15 0.43
CA ASN A 4 24.05 -11.79 -0.55
C ASN A 4 24.30 -12.50 -1.89
N SER A 5 23.23 -12.79 -2.64
CA SER A 5 23.36 -13.46 -3.94
C SER A 5 24.23 -12.65 -4.90
N LYS A 6 24.84 -13.31 -5.89
CA LYS A 6 25.63 -12.64 -6.93
C LYS A 6 24.80 -11.56 -7.65
N ALA A 7 23.56 -11.90 -8.01
CA ALA A 7 22.62 -10.98 -8.67
C ALA A 7 22.31 -9.74 -7.81
N TYR A 8 22.15 -9.89 -6.49
CA TYR A 8 21.94 -8.73 -5.61
C TYR A 8 23.17 -7.83 -5.55
N ARG A 9 24.37 -8.41 -5.51
CA ARG A 9 25.63 -7.63 -5.48
C ARG A 9 25.83 -6.81 -6.75
N GLU A 10 25.62 -7.43 -7.92
CA GLU A 10 25.66 -6.74 -9.21
C GLU A 10 24.63 -5.61 -9.29
N ALA A 11 23.43 -5.81 -8.76
CA ALA A 11 22.41 -4.76 -8.69
C ALA A 11 22.80 -3.63 -7.72
N ALA A 12 23.39 -3.97 -6.57
CA ALA A 12 23.81 -3.01 -5.56
C ALA A 12 24.98 -2.13 -6.02
N GLU A 13 25.87 -2.65 -6.88
CA GLU A 13 26.97 -1.89 -7.48
C GLU A 13 26.49 -0.74 -8.39
N LYS A 14 25.27 -0.85 -8.94
CA LYS A 14 24.65 0.21 -9.76
C LYS A 14 24.07 1.35 -8.93
N VAL A 15 23.90 1.17 -7.62
CA VAL A 15 23.26 2.14 -6.73
C VAL A 15 24.32 2.79 -5.86
N ASP A 16 24.54 4.08 -6.07
CA ASP A 16 25.36 4.89 -5.17
C ASP A 16 24.54 5.21 -3.91
N ARG A 17 24.98 4.69 -2.78
CA ARG A 17 24.30 4.87 -1.49
C ARG A 17 24.51 6.26 -0.88
N THR A 18 25.45 7.03 -1.41
CA THR A 18 25.78 8.38 -0.96
C THR A 18 25.05 9.46 -1.75
N LYS A 19 24.67 9.16 -3.00
CA LYS A 19 23.81 10.02 -3.81
C LYS A 19 22.36 9.95 -3.34
N LEU A 20 21.69 11.10 -3.32
CA LEU A 20 20.23 11.18 -3.23
C LEU A 20 19.69 11.34 -4.66
N TYR A 21 18.87 10.39 -5.09
CA TYR A 21 18.29 10.37 -6.43
C TYR A 21 16.98 11.14 -6.48
N THR A 22 16.65 11.68 -7.66
CA THR A 22 15.27 12.17 -7.90
C THR A 22 14.29 11.00 -7.97
N PRO A 23 12.99 11.23 -7.78
CA PRO A 23 11.98 10.17 -7.88
C PRO A 23 12.00 9.44 -9.21
N LEU A 24 12.21 10.16 -10.32
CA LEU A 24 12.33 9.56 -11.66
C LEU A 24 13.60 8.72 -11.81
N GLU A 25 14.77 9.25 -11.39
CA GLU A 25 16.03 8.49 -11.40
C GLU A 25 15.92 7.21 -10.57
N ALA A 26 15.27 7.30 -9.40
CA ALA A 26 15.07 6.17 -8.51
C ALA A 26 14.11 5.13 -9.11
N ALA A 27 13.03 5.56 -9.79
CA ALA A 27 12.14 4.66 -10.52
C ALA A 27 12.89 3.92 -11.64
N LYS A 28 13.74 4.61 -12.39
CA LYS A 28 14.59 4.00 -13.43
C LYS A 28 15.53 2.96 -12.84
N LEU A 29 16.27 3.31 -11.79
CA LEU A 29 17.17 2.39 -11.12
C LEU A 29 16.43 1.20 -10.49
N ALA A 30 15.23 1.41 -9.95
CA ALA A 30 14.42 0.33 -9.39
C ALA A 30 14.07 -0.71 -10.46
N LYS A 31 13.73 -0.28 -11.68
CA LYS A 31 13.50 -1.19 -12.81
C LYS A 31 14.77 -1.92 -13.23
N GLU A 32 15.88 -1.21 -13.38
CA GLU A 32 17.17 -1.77 -13.81
C GLU A 32 17.78 -2.77 -12.80
N THR A 33 17.45 -2.61 -11.52
CA THR A 33 17.91 -3.46 -10.42
C THR A 33 16.87 -4.51 -10.00
N SER A 34 15.74 -4.58 -10.70
CA SER A 34 14.68 -5.56 -10.43
C SER A 34 15.08 -6.99 -10.85
N SER A 35 14.31 -7.97 -10.37
CA SER A 35 14.53 -9.37 -10.74
C SER A 35 14.22 -9.61 -12.21
N LYS A 36 15.13 -10.28 -12.93
CA LYS A 36 14.88 -10.73 -14.31
C LYS A 36 13.90 -11.90 -14.40
N LYS A 37 13.57 -12.55 -13.28
CA LYS A 37 12.76 -13.78 -13.26
C LYS A 37 11.28 -13.53 -12.97
N GLN A 38 10.94 -12.41 -12.35
CA GLN A 38 9.58 -12.11 -11.93
C GLN A 38 9.34 -10.61 -11.98
N ASP A 39 8.11 -10.20 -12.27
CA ASP A 39 7.70 -8.80 -12.21
C ASP A 39 7.60 -8.33 -10.74
N ALA A 40 8.73 -7.83 -10.24
CA ALA A 40 8.88 -7.40 -8.86
C ALA A 40 8.01 -6.18 -8.56
N THR A 41 7.50 -6.10 -7.34
CA THR A 41 6.79 -4.92 -6.86
C THR A 41 7.80 -3.84 -6.49
N VAL A 42 7.52 -2.60 -6.90
CA VAL A 42 8.27 -1.41 -6.50
C VAL A 42 7.59 -0.82 -5.25
N GLU A 43 8.37 -0.69 -4.19
CA GLU A 43 7.92 -0.29 -2.87
C GLU A 43 8.72 0.90 -2.36
N VAL A 44 8.09 1.69 -1.50
CA VAL A 44 8.66 2.90 -0.92
C VAL A 44 8.63 2.77 0.59
N ALA A 45 9.78 3.00 1.22
CA ALA A 45 9.92 3.13 2.65
C ALA A 45 10.23 4.59 2.98
N ILE A 46 9.37 5.22 3.78
CA ILE A 46 9.55 6.58 4.26
C ILE A 46 9.73 6.55 5.77
N ARG A 47 10.84 7.09 6.26
CA ARG A 47 11.03 7.37 7.68
C ARG A 47 10.48 8.75 8.01
N LEU A 48 9.47 8.79 8.87
CA LEU A 48 8.82 10.00 9.31
C LEU A 48 9.43 10.57 10.60
N GLY A 49 9.21 11.85 10.81
CA GLY A 49 9.60 12.62 12.00
C GLY A 49 8.57 12.61 13.13
N VAL A 50 7.74 11.57 13.21
CA VAL A 50 6.67 11.44 14.21
C VAL A 50 7.05 10.45 15.32
N ASP A 51 6.39 10.56 16.47
CA ASP A 51 6.43 9.59 17.55
C ASP A 51 5.20 8.67 17.51
N PRO A 52 5.31 7.44 17.00
CA PRO A 52 4.18 6.52 16.85
C PRO A 52 3.63 6.02 18.19
N ARG A 53 4.29 6.30 19.32
CA ARG A 53 3.76 5.98 20.66
C ARG A 53 2.69 6.96 21.09
N LYS A 54 2.66 8.16 20.50
CA LYS A 54 1.67 9.20 20.78
C LYS A 54 0.51 9.11 19.80
N ALA A 55 -0.70 9.01 20.33
CA ALA A 55 -1.90 8.81 19.51
C ALA A 55 -2.17 9.99 18.56
N ASP A 56 -1.82 11.21 18.97
CA ASP A 56 -1.95 12.44 18.18
C ASP A 56 -0.93 12.55 17.04
N GLN A 57 0.13 11.73 17.06
CA GLN A 57 1.16 11.68 16.01
C GLN A 57 1.05 10.44 15.12
N MET A 58 -0.04 9.68 15.24
CA MET A 58 -0.30 8.49 14.43
C MET A 58 -0.68 8.89 13.00
N VAL A 59 0.21 8.64 12.04
CA VAL A 59 -0.05 8.87 10.62
C VAL A 59 -0.71 7.65 9.99
N ARG A 60 -1.90 7.86 9.43
CA ARG A 60 -2.65 6.85 8.68
C ARG A 60 -3.41 7.55 7.56
N GLY A 61 -3.42 6.96 6.38
CA GLY A 61 -4.13 7.50 5.23
C GLY A 61 -4.41 6.44 4.19
N THR A 62 -5.20 6.83 3.20
CA THR A 62 -5.53 6.02 2.03
C THR A 62 -5.38 6.90 0.80
N VAL A 63 -4.76 6.38 -0.26
CA VAL A 63 -4.58 7.11 -1.52
C VAL A 63 -4.89 6.20 -2.69
N ASN A 64 -5.60 6.73 -3.68
CA ASN A 64 -5.80 6.06 -4.96
C ASN A 64 -4.63 6.42 -5.86
N LEU A 65 -3.85 5.41 -6.27
CA LEU A 65 -2.76 5.62 -7.21
C LEU A 65 -3.33 5.85 -8.63
N PRO A 66 -2.90 6.89 -9.36
CA PRO A 66 -3.44 7.21 -10.68
C PRO A 66 -3.25 6.08 -11.71
N HIS A 67 -2.17 5.30 -11.58
CA HIS A 67 -1.88 4.17 -12.48
C HIS A 67 -2.12 2.81 -11.83
N GLY A 68 -2.73 2.79 -10.63
CA GLY A 68 -2.93 1.58 -9.84
C GLY A 68 -1.62 0.94 -9.36
N THR A 69 -1.72 -0.27 -8.82
CA THR A 69 -0.59 -1.01 -8.21
C THR A 69 -0.02 -2.11 -9.11
N GLY A 70 -0.69 -2.41 -10.23
CA GLY A 70 -0.35 -3.53 -11.12
C GLY A 70 -0.66 -4.92 -10.53
N LYS A 71 -1.35 -4.99 -9.38
CA LYS A 71 -1.89 -6.23 -8.82
C LYS A 71 -3.41 -6.18 -8.84
N THR A 72 -4.04 -7.19 -9.45
CA THR A 72 -5.49 -7.40 -9.31
C THR A 72 -5.79 -7.89 -7.90
N ALA A 73 -6.25 -6.99 -7.03
CA ALA A 73 -6.64 -7.34 -5.68
C ALA A 73 -7.90 -8.21 -5.69
N ARG A 74 -7.85 -9.35 -4.99
CA ARG A 74 -9.04 -10.18 -4.76
C ARG A 74 -9.86 -9.60 -3.61
N VAL A 75 -11.08 -9.18 -3.89
CA VAL A 75 -11.92 -8.44 -2.95
C VAL A 75 -13.08 -9.33 -2.47
N ALA A 76 -13.13 -9.53 -1.15
CA ALA A 76 -14.25 -10.17 -0.47
C ALA A 76 -15.19 -9.10 0.11
N VAL A 77 -16.49 -9.27 -0.07
CA VAL A 77 -17.51 -8.32 0.38
C VAL A 77 -18.51 -9.01 1.30
N PHE A 78 -18.65 -8.46 2.50
CA PHE A 78 -19.68 -8.84 3.47
C PHE A 78 -20.89 -7.91 3.32
N ALA A 79 -21.88 -8.37 2.56
CA ALA A 79 -23.11 -7.62 2.29
C ALA A 79 -24.28 -8.60 2.07
N VAL A 80 -25.51 -8.10 2.21
CA VAL A 80 -26.75 -8.84 1.97
C VAL A 80 -27.72 -8.02 1.11
N GLY A 81 -28.64 -8.68 0.43
CA GLY A 81 -29.67 -8.06 -0.40
C GLY A 81 -29.08 -7.24 -1.55
N GLU A 82 -29.66 -6.07 -1.82
CA GLU A 82 -29.28 -5.18 -2.93
C GLU A 82 -27.80 -4.81 -2.94
N LYS A 83 -27.19 -4.62 -1.76
CA LYS A 83 -25.75 -4.29 -1.66
C LYS A 83 -24.85 -5.43 -2.10
N ALA A 84 -25.30 -6.68 -1.97
CA ALA A 84 -24.57 -7.84 -2.47
C ALA A 84 -24.57 -7.87 -4.00
N GLU A 85 -25.72 -7.58 -4.63
CA GLU A 85 -25.85 -7.49 -6.08
C GLU A 85 -25.00 -6.34 -6.65
N GLN A 86 -25.02 -5.18 -6.01
CA GLN A 86 -24.17 -4.03 -6.36
C GLN A 86 -22.68 -4.37 -6.26
N ALA A 87 -22.27 -5.13 -5.25
CA ALA A 87 -20.89 -5.57 -5.09
C ALA A 87 -20.45 -6.53 -6.20
N GLN A 88 -21.30 -7.49 -6.57
CA GLN A 88 -21.04 -8.42 -7.68
C GLN A 88 -20.93 -7.66 -9.01
N ALA A 89 -21.86 -6.73 -9.26
CA ALA A 89 -21.84 -5.89 -10.46
C ALA A 89 -20.61 -4.97 -10.53
N ALA A 90 -20.12 -4.50 -9.39
CA ALA A 90 -18.86 -3.74 -9.30
C ALA A 90 -17.60 -4.61 -9.47
N GLY A 91 -17.76 -5.92 -9.61
CA GLY A 91 -16.67 -6.87 -9.85
C GLY A 91 -16.04 -7.42 -8.58
N ALA A 92 -16.74 -7.49 -7.46
CA ALA A 92 -16.24 -8.22 -6.29
C ALA A 92 -16.05 -9.71 -6.61
N ASP A 93 -14.92 -10.29 -6.15
CA ASP A 93 -14.58 -11.69 -6.46
C ASP A 93 -15.38 -12.67 -5.57
N ILE A 94 -15.70 -12.24 -4.35
CA ILE A 94 -16.43 -13.05 -3.37
C ILE A 94 -17.42 -12.15 -2.66
N VAL A 95 -18.69 -12.53 -2.66
CA VAL A 95 -19.75 -11.80 -1.94
C VAL A 95 -20.53 -12.81 -1.11
N GLY A 96 -20.74 -12.51 0.17
CA GLY A 96 -21.48 -13.38 1.08
C GLY A 96 -21.74 -12.73 2.42
N SER A 97 -22.36 -13.49 3.33
CA SER A 97 -22.62 -13.05 4.70
C SER A 97 -22.23 -14.16 5.69
N ASP A 98 -23.20 -14.89 6.25
CA ASP A 98 -22.94 -15.96 7.22
C ASP A 98 -22.16 -17.13 6.61
N ASP A 99 -22.43 -17.47 5.35
CA ASP A 99 -21.74 -18.52 4.60
C ASP A 99 -20.24 -18.23 4.39
N LEU A 100 -19.91 -16.97 4.09
CA LEU A 100 -18.53 -16.53 3.94
C LEU A 100 -17.80 -16.50 5.29
N ILE A 101 -18.51 -16.14 6.36
CA ILE A 101 -17.97 -16.17 7.73
C ILE A 101 -17.59 -17.59 8.14
N GLU A 102 -18.47 -18.57 7.89
CA GLU A 102 -18.19 -19.98 8.19
C GLU A 102 -17.00 -20.51 7.38
N LYS A 103 -16.92 -20.19 6.09
CA LYS A 103 -15.75 -20.54 5.26
C LYS A 103 -14.45 -19.97 5.82
N ILE A 104 -14.46 -18.71 6.27
CA ILE A 104 -13.27 -18.06 6.85
C ILE A 104 -12.89 -18.70 8.19
N GLN A 105 -13.87 -19.08 9.01
CA GLN A 105 -13.62 -19.86 10.23
C GLN A 105 -13.00 -21.23 9.91
N GLY A 106 -13.42 -21.85 8.80
CA GLY A 106 -12.84 -23.07 8.24
C GLY A 106 -11.45 -22.89 7.60
N GLY A 107 -10.90 -21.67 7.60
CA GLY A 107 -9.54 -21.38 7.11
C GLY A 107 -9.46 -20.79 5.70
N PHE A 108 -10.60 -20.49 5.06
CA PHE A 108 -10.62 -19.84 3.74
C PHE A 108 -10.16 -18.38 3.84
N LEU A 109 -9.04 -18.04 3.18
CA LEU A 109 -8.42 -16.71 3.24
C LEU A 109 -7.84 -16.26 1.91
N ASP A 110 -8.44 -16.72 0.82
CA ASP A 110 -7.96 -16.48 -0.54
C ASP A 110 -8.48 -15.14 -1.10
N PHE A 111 -8.21 -14.05 -0.37
CA PHE A 111 -8.54 -12.68 -0.74
C PHE A 111 -7.54 -11.69 -0.13
N ASP A 112 -7.34 -10.55 -0.80
CA ASP A 112 -6.39 -9.51 -0.41
C ASP A 112 -7.04 -8.38 0.39
N ALA A 113 -8.34 -8.16 0.20
CA ALA A 113 -9.08 -7.08 0.86
C ALA A 113 -10.49 -7.53 1.22
N ALA A 114 -10.98 -7.05 2.36
CA ALA A 114 -12.36 -7.23 2.79
C ALA A 114 -13.08 -5.89 2.91
N ILE A 115 -14.31 -5.84 2.37
CA ILE A 115 -15.25 -4.74 2.53
C ILE A 115 -16.46 -5.25 3.29
N ALA A 116 -17.02 -4.45 4.18
CA ALA A 116 -18.25 -4.80 4.88
C ALA A 116 -19.23 -3.62 4.90
N THR A 117 -20.52 -3.93 4.89
CA THR A 117 -21.53 -2.93 5.21
C THR A 117 -21.64 -2.75 6.74
N PRO A 118 -22.04 -1.57 7.24
CA PRO A 118 -22.10 -1.32 8.68
C PRO A 118 -22.97 -2.32 9.46
N ASP A 119 -24.04 -2.82 8.83
CA ASP A 119 -24.96 -3.83 9.39
C ASP A 119 -24.31 -5.22 9.53
N GLN A 120 -23.34 -5.56 8.68
CA GLN A 120 -22.65 -6.86 8.75
C GLN A 120 -21.47 -6.87 9.73
N MET A 121 -21.05 -5.72 10.27
CA MET A 121 -19.89 -5.63 11.16
C MET A 121 -20.04 -6.43 12.47
N ALA A 122 -21.26 -6.54 13.00
CA ALA A 122 -21.54 -7.35 14.20
C ALA A 122 -21.20 -8.84 13.97
N LYS A 123 -21.45 -9.34 12.74
CA LYS A 123 -21.15 -10.72 12.35
C LYS A 123 -19.66 -10.89 12.03
N VAL A 124 -19.07 -9.96 11.29
CA VAL A 124 -17.62 -9.95 10.96
C VAL A 124 -16.75 -9.89 12.23
N GLY A 125 -17.26 -9.31 13.32
CA GLY A 125 -16.61 -9.36 14.64
C GLY A 125 -16.25 -10.78 15.12
N ARG A 126 -17.03 -11.80 14.74
CA ARG A 126 -16.76 -13.21 15.10
C ARG A 126 -15.47 -13.75 14.49
N ILE A 127 -15.06 -13.24 13.33
CA ILE A 127 -13.82 -13.62 12.62
C ILE A 127 -12.69 -12.60 12.81
N ALA A 128 -12.87 -11.60 13.68
CA ALA A 128 -11.85 -10.58 13.96
C ALA A 128 -10.52 -11.18 14.44
N ARG A 129 -10.56 -12.31 15.18
CA ARG A 129 -9.35 -13.02 15.63
C ARG A 129 -8.52 -13.60 14.47
N VAL A 130 -9.17 -13.93 13.35
CA VAL A 130 -8.53 -14.49 12.15
C VAL A 130 -8.06 -13.37 11.22
N LEU A 131 -8.91 -12.36 10.98
CA LEU A 131 -8.64 -11.28 10.04
C LEU A 131 -7.74 -10.18 10.63
N GLY A 132 -7.83 -9.92 11.93
CA GLY A 132 -7.13 -8.84 12.63
C GLY A 132 -5.60 -8.92 12.51
N PRO A 133 -4.96 -10.05 12.91
CA PRO A 133 -3.50 -10.19 12.81
C PRO A 133 -2.96 -10.08 11.38
N ARG A 134 -3.80 -10.38 10.38
CA ARG A 134 -3.46 -10.32 8.95
C ARG A 134 -3.74 -8.96 8.31
N GLY A 135 -4.34 -8.02 9.04
CA GLY A 135 -4.70 -6.70 8.50
C GLY A 135 -5.86 -6.72 7.49
N LEU A 136 -6.57 -7.85 7.36
CA LEU A 136 -7.71 -8.02 6.45
C LEU A 136 -9.03 -7.56 7.05
N MET A 137 -9.03 -7.12 8.31
CA MET A 137 -10.26 -6.70 8.99
C MET A 137 -10.78 -5.37 8.41
N PRO A 138 -12.05 -5.32 7.95
CA PRO A 138 -12.66 -4.07 7.50
C PRO A 138 -12.61 -2.99 8.58
N ASN A 139 -12.30 -1.75 8.20
CA ASN A 139 -12.16 -0.63 9.13
C ASN A 139 -12.80 0.63 8.53
N PRO A 140 -13.70 1.31 9.29
CA PRO A 140 -14.29 2.58 8.84
C PRO A 140 -13.23 3.64 8.50
N LYS A 141 -12.10 3.66 9.20
CA LYS A 141 -11.02 4.62 8.97
C LYS A 141 -10.28 4.44 7.65
N THR A 142 -10.37 3.27 7.02
CA THR A 142 -9.83 3.03 5.67
C THR A 142 -10.92 3.07 4.60
N GLY A 143 -12.16 3.42 4.96
CA GLY A 143 -13.29 3.44 4.04
C GLY A 143 -13.72 2.05 3.55
N THR A 144 -13.27 0.98 4.21
CA THR A 144 -13.67 -0.40 3.87
C THR A 144 -14.91 -0.87 4.64
N VAL A 145 -15.44 0.01 5.49
CA VAL A 145 -16.80 -0.13 6.05
C VAL A 145 -17.63 1.03 5.55
N THR A 146 -18.53 0.75 4.61
CA THR A 146 -19.31 1.80 3.94
C THR A 146 -20.65 1.25 3.43
N PRO A 147 -21.71 2.08 3.38
CA PRO A 147 -22.93 1.71 2.67
C PRO A 147 -22.73 1.66 1.15
N ASP A 148 -21.80 2.43 0.59
CA ASP A 148 -21.47 2.48 -0.85
C ASP A 148 -20.42 1.42 -1.20
N VAL A 149 -20.90 0.19 -1.39
CA VAL A 149 -20.05 -0.99 -1.60
C VAL A 149 -19.45 -1.01 -3.00
N ALA A 150 -20.21 -0.59 -4.02
CA ALA A 150 -19.75 -0.57 -5.40
C ALA A 150 -18.52 0.32 -5.58
N LYS A 151 -18.56 1.54 -5.03
CA LYS A 151 -17.42 2.46 -5.06
C LYS A 151 -16.22 1.91 -4.31
N ALA A 152 -16.43 1.29 -3.14
CA ALA A 152 -15.32 0.70 -2.37
C ALA A 152 -14.63 -0.44 -3.12
N VAL A 153 -15.39 -1.28 -3.83
CA VAL A 153 -14.82 -2.35 -4.66
C VAL A 153 -14.01 -1.75 -5.81
N GLN A 154 -14.55 -0.75 -6.51
CA GLN A 154 -13.86 -0.07 -7.60
C GLN A 154 -12.58 0.63 -7.13
N ASP A 155 -12.62 1.32 -6.00
CA ASP A 155 -11.46 1.97 -5.37
C ASP A 155 -10.33 0.97 -5.10
N ILE A 156 -10.65 -0.15 -4.45
CA ILE A 156 -9.65 -1.16 -4.09
C ILE A 156 -9.06 -1.83 -5.34
N LYS A 157 -9.92 -2.18 -6.32
CA LYS A 157 -9.46 -2.74 -7.59
C LYS A 157 -8.70 -1.73 -8.45
N GLY A 158 -9.00 -0.45 -8.31
CA GLY A 158 -8.29 0.68 -8.94
C GLY A 158 -6.93 0.99 -8.33
N GLY A 159 -6.48 0.24 -7.32
CA GLY A 159 -5.16 0.40 -6.72
C GLY A 159 -5.12 1.40 -5.58
N LYS A 160 -6.21 1.53 -4.82
CA LYS A 160 -6.20 2.18 -3.51
C LYS A 160 -5.22 1.49 -2.57
N ILE A 161 -4.26 2.25 -2.07
CA ILE A 161 -3.31 1.80 -1.07
C ILE A 161 -3.64 2.44 0.28
N ASN A 162 -3.41 1.67 1.34
CA ASN A 162 -3.55 2.14 2.71
C ASN A 162 -2.17 2.15 3.34
N PHE A 163 -1.83 3.22 4.05
CA PHE A 163 -0.58 3.31 4.78
C PHE A 163 -0.84 3.63 6.24
N ARG A 164 0.02 3.10 7.11
CA ARG A 164 0.03 3.36 8.54
C ARG A 164 1.47 3.36 9.02
N VAL A 165 1.79 4.31 9.88
CA VAL A 165 3.10 4.35 10.52
C VAL A 165 3.30 3.15 11.46
N ASP A 166 4.48 2.54 11.40
CA ASP A 166 4.87 1.45 12.28
C ASP A 166 5.41 1.97 13.63
N LYS A 167 5.84 1.05 14.51
CA LYS A 167 6.39 1.40 15.83
C LYS A 167 7.74 2.13 15.77
N GLN A 168 8.41 2.14 14.62
CA GLN A 168 9.72 2.75 14.35
C GLN A 168 9.62 4.06 13.55
N ALA A 169 8.39 4.57 13.34
CA ALA A 169 8.11 5.74 12.53
C ALA A 169 8.37 5.55 11.02
N ASN A 170 8.35 4.31 10.53
CA ASN A 170 8.42 4.01 9.10
C ASN A 170 7.02 3.85 8.52
N LEU A 171 6.90 4.24 7.26
CA LEU A 171 5.71 4.13 6.46
C LEU A 171 6.09 3.38 5.18
N HIS A 172 5.37 2.30 4.90
CA HIS A 172 5.63 1.41 3.77
C HIS A 172 4.41 1.36 2.87
N PHE A 173 4.62 1.50 1.58
CA PHE A 173 3.58 1.32 0.56
C PHE A 173 4.18 0.93 -0.77
N ILE A 174 3.33 0.40 -1.64
CA ILE A 174 3.67 0.01 -3.00
C ILE A 174 3.30 1.14 -3.95
N ILE A 175 4.10 1.35 -5.00
CA ILE A 175 3.83 2.36 -6.04
C ILE A 175 3.61 1.73 -7.42
N GLY A 176 3.81 0.43 -7.57
CA GLY A 176 3.54 -0.27 -8.82
C GLY A 176 4.41 -1.51 -9.02
N LYS A 177 4.47 -1.96 -10.28
CA LYS A 177 5.32 -3.06 -10.73
C LYS A 177 6.54 -2.54 -11.49
N ALA A 178 7.61 -3.34 -11.52
CA ALA A 178 8.82 -3.01 -12.27
C ALA A 178 8.55 -2.96 -13.79
N SER A 179 7.49 -3.59 -14.26
CA SER A 179 6.98 -3.50 -15.64
C SER A 179 6.38 -2.13 -16.01
N PHE A 180 6.06 -1.26 -15.05
CA PHE A 180 5.50 0.06 -15.34
C PHE A 180 6.55 1.02 -15.92
N ASP A 181 6.09 2.02 -16.67
CA ASP A 181 6.94 3.13 -17.13
C ASP A 181 7.49 3.93 -15.94
N GLU A 182 8.72 4.45 -16.07
CA GLU A 182 9.34 5.24 -14.99
C GLU A 182 8.48 6.44 -14.57
N THR A 183 7.85 7.10 -15.54
CA THR A 183 6.97 8.25 -15.33
C THR A 183 5.74 7.87 -14.50
N LYS A 184 5.10 6.75 -14.81
CA LYS A 184 3.95 6.24 -14.05
C LYS A 184 4.31 5.92 -12.61
N LEU A 185 5.48 5.32 -12.38
CA LEU A 185 5.98 5.05 -11.03
C LEU A 185 6.26 6.35 -10.25
N ALA A 186 6.84 7.35 -10.91
CA ALA A 186 7.09 8.65 -10.31
C ALA A 186 5.80 9.43 -10.00
N GLU A 187 4.79 9.37 -10.87
CA GLU A 187 3.46 9.96 -10.63
C GLU A 187 2.71 9.26 -9.49
N ASN A 188 2.75 7.93 -9.43
CA ASN A 188 2.22 7.17 -8.30
C ASN A 188 2.94 7.52 -6.98
N TYR A 189 4.26 7.67 -7.01
CA TYR A 189 5.04 8.14 -5.86
C TYR A 189 4.59 9.55 -5.43
N GLY A 190 4.42 10.46 -6.38
CA GLY A 190 3.96 11.83 -6.12
C GLY A 190 2.60 11.88 -5.44
N ALA A 191 1.62 11.17 -6.00
CA ALA A 191 0.27 11.07 -5.42
C ALA A 191 0.29 10.54 -3.98
N ALA A 192 1.11 9.51 -3.72
CA ALA A 192 1.26 8.97 -2.37
C ALA A 192 1.97 9.94 -1.42
N LEU A 193 3.00 10.65 -1.89
CA LEU A 193 3.74 11.62 -1.09
C LEU A 193 2.86 12.81 -0.71
N ASP A 194 2.06 13.32 -1.65
CA ASP A 194 1.13 14.43 -1.41
C ASP A 194 0.13 14.10 -0.31
N GLU A 195 -0.42 12.88 -0.31
CA GLU A 195 -1.33 12.43 0.74
C GLU A 195 -0.59 12.23 2.08
N VAL A 196 0.66 11.73 2.07
CA VAL A 196 1.48 11.63 3.29
C VAL A 196 1.78 13.00 3.89
N LEU A 197 2.04 14.02 3.05
CA LEU A 197 2.25 15.40 3.47
C LEU A 197 0.97 16.03 4.01
N ARG A 198 -0.18 15.74 3.40
CA ARG A 198 -1.50 16.17 3.89
C ARG A 198 -1.84 15.53 5.24
N ALA A 199 -1.47 14.27 5.43
CA ALA A 199 -1.68 13.51 6.67
C ALA A 199 -0.72 13.91 7.81
N LYS A 200 0.10 14.97 7.63
CA LYS A 200 1.04 15.43 8.65
C LYS A 200 0.30 15.94 9.90
N PRO A 201 0.56 15.36 11.08
CA PRO A 201 -0.02 15.84 12.32
C PRO A 201 0.54 17.22 12.70
N SER A 202 -0.33 18.11 13.20
CA SER A 202 0.07 19.44 13.67
C SER A 202 1.05 19.40 14.86
N SER A 203 1.02 18.33 15.65
CA SER A 203 1.92 18.11 16.79
C SER A 203 3.31 17.60 16.39
N SER A 204 3.54 17.24 15.12
CA SER A 204 4.85 16.84 14.61
C SER A 204 5.78 18.05 14.49
N LYS A 205 6.87 18.06 15.28
CA LYS A 205 7.90 19.11 15.24
C LYS A 205 9.12 18.69 14.42
N GLY A 206 9.81 19.65 13.81
CA GLY A 206 11.01 19.42 13.02
C GLY A 206 10.76 18.84 11.62
N ARG A 207 11.76 18.17 11.05
CA ARG A 207 11.70 17.60 9.69
C ARG A 207 10.76 16.39 9.66
N TYR A 208 9.66 16.51 8.92
CA TYR A 208 8.64 15.46 8.79
C TYR A 208 9.11 14.27 7.94
N LEU A 209 9.73 14.52 6.78
CA LEU A 209 10.34 13.48 5.95
C LEU A 209 11.83 13.36 6.30
N LYS A 210 12.24 12.30 7.01
CA LYS A 210 13.64 12.09 7.41
C LYS A 210 14.46 11.36 6.35
N LYS A 211 13.88 10.31 5.77
CA LYS A 211 14.54 9.48 4.76
C LYS A 211 13.48 8.85 3.86
N VAL A 212 13.74 8.83 2.56
CA VAL A 212 12.95 8.08 1.59
C VAL A 212 13.86 7.07 0.92
N THR A 213 13.37 5.86 0.71
CA THR A 213 14.09 4.80 0.01
C THR A 213 13.11 4.03 -0.85
N VAL A 214 13.42 3.92 -2.13
CA VAL A 214 12.69 3.07 -3.08
C VAL A 214 13.43 1.75 -3.19
N SER A 215 12.70 0.64 -3.24
CA SER A 215 13.30 -0.68 -3.47
C SER A 215 12.33 -1.55 -4.23
N THR A 216 12.84 -2.55 -4.95
CA THR A 216 12.01 -3.64 -5.45
C THR A 216 12.01 -4.81 -4.46
N THR A 217 11.04 -5.72 -4.57
CA THR A 217 10.90 -6.90 -3.68
C THR A 217 12.21 -7.67 -3.44
N THR A 218 13.12 -7.69 -4.42
CA THR A 218 14.41 -8.40 -4.33
C THR A 218 15.62 -7.50 -4.59
N GLY A 219 15.41 -6.19 -4.78
CA GLY A 219 16.44 -5.24 -5.18
C GLY A 219 17.10 -4.53 -4.00
N PRO A 220 18.22 -3.81 -4.24
CA PRO A 220 18.79 -2.91 -3.26
C PRO A 220 17.88 -1.71 -2.99
N GLY A 221 18.10 -1.05 -1.85
CA GLY A 221 17.43 0.21 -1.53
C GLY A 221 18.13 1.40 -2.18
N ILE A 222 17.36 2.20 -2.90
CA ILE A 222 17.78 3.40 -3.63
C ILE A 222 17.37 4.63 -2.82
N PRO A 223 18.31 5.43 -2.29
CA PRO A 223 18.00 6.65 -1.54
C PRO A 223 17.35 7.70 -2.45
N VAL A 224 16.17 8.18 -2.07
CA VAL A 224 15.50 9.28 -2.79
C VAL A 224 15.63 10.55 -1.98
N ASP A 225 15.80 11.69 -2.64
CA ASP A 225 15.85 12.98 -1.95
C ASP A 225 14.48 13.31 -1.32
N PRO A 226 14.37 13.38 0.03
CA PRO A 226 13.14 13.78 0.70
C PRO A 226 12.79 15.27 0.55
N SER A 227 13.65 16.10 -0.04
CA SER A 227 13.39 17.51 -0.32
C SER A 227 12.51 17.72 -1.57
N VAL A 228 12.57 16.77 -2.51
CA VAL A 228 11.79 16.80 -3.75
C VAL A 228 10.34 16.43 -3.46
N THR A 229 9.51 17.45 -3.31
CA THR A 229 8.08 17.32 -2.99
C THR A 229 7.16 17.81 -4.12
N ARG A 230 7.73 18.18 -5.28
CA ARG A 230 7.04 18.58 -6.51
C ARG A 230 7.86 18.15 -7.72
N ASN A 231 7.26 18.17 -8.91
CA ASN A 231 7.91 17.84 -10.19
C ASN A 231 8.56 16.45 -10.20
N PHE A 232 7.80 15.43 -9.82
CA PHE A 232 8.29 14.06 -9.66
C PHE A 232 8.79 13.42 -10.97
N THR A 233 8.40 13.98 -12.12
CA THR A 233 8.74 13.52 -13.47
C THR A 233 9.90 14.31 -14.11
N GLU A 234 10.46 15.29 -13.41
CA GLU A 234 11.64 16.03 -13.87
C GLU A 234 12.92 15.41 -13.28
N ALA A 235 13.98 15.39 -14.08
CA ALA A 235 15.28 14.80 -13.71
C ALA A 235 16.16 15.79 -12.95
#